data_AF-A0A916SXA2-F1
#
_entry.id   AF-A0A916SXA2-F1
#
_cell.length_a   1.000
_cell.length_b   1.000
_cell.length_c   1.000
_cell.angle_alpha   90.00
_cell.angle_beta   90.00
_cell.angle_gamma   90.00
#
_symmetry.space_group_name_H-M   'P 1'
#
loop_
_entity.id
_entity.type
_entity.pdbx_description
1 polymer ?
#
loop_
_entity_poly.entity_id
_entity_poly.type
_entity_poly.pdbx_seq_one_letter_code
_entity_poly.pdbx_strand_id
1 'polypeptide(L)'
;MSFEPLDEAAIARIATGLLSATLPKAEWTHAAHFAAALWILRHRPDAADAMPDVIRTYNVATGGVNSDMAGYHETITRASMRVAARWLAGYPEERPLADILAALLDSPYGRSDWLLAHWSRERLFGAEARRRWVEPDLTPLPA
;
A
#
# COMPACT_ATOMS: atom_id res chain seq x y z
N MET A 1 16.15 10.30 8.90
CA MET A 1 16.33 10.42 7.44
C MET A 1 15.14 11.17 6.90
N SER A 2 15.37 12.39 6.42
CA SER A 2 14.37 13.20 5.73
C SER A 2 14.08 12.51 4.39
N PHE A 3 12.87 12.00 4.20
CA PHE A 3 12.44 11.56 2.89
C PHE A 3 12.24 12.81 2.02
N GLU A 4 12.83 12.81 0.82
CA GLU A 4 12.47 13.82 -0.17
C GLU A 4 11.02 13.58 -0.59
N PRO A 5 10.15 14.60 -0.56
CA PRO A 5 8.75 14.43 -0.92
C PRO A 5 8.62 13.99 -2.37
N LEU A 6 7.80 12.97 -2.61
CA LEU A 6 7.53 12.45 -3.95
C LEU A 6 6.60 13.43 -4.71
N ASP A 7 7.05 13.90 -5.87
CA ASP A 7 6.22 14.70 -6.77
C ASP A 7 5.28 13.82 -7.62
N GLU A 8 4.40 14.46 -8.42
CA GLU A 8 3.43 13.77 -9.28
C GLU A 8 4.09 12.79 -10.25
N ALA A 9 5.23 13.17 -10.83
CA ALA A 9 5.95 12.35 -11.80
C ALA A 9 6.55 11.11 -11.13
N ALA A 10 7.12 11.26 -9.94
CA ALA A 10 7.65 10.17 -9.15
C ALA A 10 6.53 9.21 -8.71
N ILE A 11 5.38 9.73 -8.27
CA ILE A 11 4.21 8.92 -7.90
C ILE A 11 3.73 8.09 -9.09
N ALA A 12 3.55 8.71 -10.26
CA ALA A 12 3.14 8.02 -11.48
C ALA A 12 4.16 6.96 -11.92
N ARG A 13 5.47 7.26 -11.86
CA ARG A 13 6.55 6.32 -12.18
C ARG A 13 6.55 5.11 -11.24
N ILE A 14 6.35 5.34 -9.93
CA ILE A 14 6.28 4.27 -8.94
C ILE A 14 5.08 3.35 -9.24
N ALA A 15 3.91 3.94 -9.47
CA ALA A 15 2.70 3.18 -9.74
C ALA A 15 2.78 2.39 -11.04
N THR A 16 3.21 3.01 -12.13
CA THR A 16 3.38 2.33 -13.43
C THR A 16 4.47 1.28 -13.39
N GLY A 17 5.60 1.55 -12.70
CA GLY A 17 6.66 0.58 -12.49
C GLY A 17 6.26 -0.62 -11.64
N LEU A 18 5.34 -0.45 -10.67
CA LEU A 18 4.73 -1.56 -9.96
C LEU A 18 3.89 -2.41 -10.92
N LEU A 19 3.01 -1.76 -11.70
CA LEU A 19 2.09 -2.44 -12.62
C LEU A 19 2.83 -3.20 -13.74
N SER A 20 3.95 -2.66 -14.24
CA SER A 20 4.80 -3.31 -15.24
C SER A 20 5.86 -4.24 -14.65
N ALA A 21 5.91 -4.37 -13.32
CA ALA A 21 6.91 -5.13 -12.61
C ALA A 21 8.38 -4.72 -12.86
N THR A 22 8.62 -3.43 -13.09
CA THR A 22 9.95 -2.86 -13.38
C THR A 22 10.50 -1.94 -12.28
N LEU A 23 9.70 -1.60 -11.26
CA LEU A 23 10.16 -0.75 -10.15
C LEU A 23 11.28 -1.45 -9.35
N PRO A 24 12.48 -0.84 -9.18
CA PRO A 24 13.55 -1.42 -8.40
C PRO A 24 13.12 -1.74 -6.97
N LYS A 25 13.51 -2.92 -6.46
CA LYS A 25 13.06 -3.38 -5.14
C LYS A 25 13.43 -2.41 -4.00
N ALA A 26 14.57 -1.74 -4.10
CA ALA A 26 15.03 -0.75 -3.12
C ALA A 26 14.10 0.49 -3.04
N GLU A 27 13.35 0.78 -4.09
CA GLU A 27 12.39 1.89 -4.14
C GLU A 27 11.01 1.51 -3.60
N TRP A 28 10.74 0.22 -3.37
CA TRP A 28 9.47 -0.29 -2.84
C TRP A 28 9.39 -0.12 -1.31
N THR A 29 9.40 1.13 -0.90
CA THR A 29 9.34 1.60 0.49
C THR A 29 7.89 1.80 0.96
N HIS A 30 7.70 2.07 2.26
CA HIS A 30 6.38 2.40 2.82
C HIS A 30 5.72 3.59 2.12
N ALA A 31 6.47 4.65 1.84
CA ALA A 31 5.96 5.80 1.09
C ALA A 31 5.57 5.42 -0.35
N ALA A 32 6.38 4.59 -1.01
CA ALA A 32 6.08 4.10 -2.36
C ALA A 32 4.84 3.21 -2.41
N HIS A 33 4.54 2.43 -1.37
CA HIS A 33 3.30 1.66 -1.27
C HIS A 33 2.08 2.58 -1.35
N PHE A 34 2.04 3.64 -0.55
CA PHE A 34 0.92 4.58 -0.56
C PHE A 34 0.89 5.44 -1.82
N ALA A 35 2.04 5.85 -2.35
CA ALA A 35 2.12 6.54 -3.65
C ALA A 35 1.46 5.71 -4.77
N ALA A 36 1.84 4.42 -4.88
CA ALA A 36 1.27 3.52 -5.87
C ALA A 36 -0.24 3.30 -5.64
N ALA A 37 -0.66 3.06 -4.40
CA ALA A 37 -2.07 2.83 -4.07
C ALA A 37 -2.95 4.03 -4.46
N LEU A 38 -2.55 5.25 -4.07
CA LEU A 38 -3.29 6.47 -4.39
C LEU A 38 -3.40 6.71 -5.90
N TRP A 39 -2.30 6.54 -6.63
CA TRP A 39 -2.30 6.69 -8.09
C TRP A 39 -3.17 5.64 -8.78
N ILE A 40 -3.06 4.37 -8.37
CA ILE A 40 -3.84 3.27 -8.95
C ILE A 40 -5.32 3.46 -8.67
N LEU A 41 -5.71 3.84 -7.45
CA LEU A 41 -7.09 4.12 -7.11
C LEU A 41 -7.69 5.26 -7.96
N ARG A 42 -6.90 6.29 -8.26
CA ARG A 42 -7.36 7.43 -9.06
C ARG A 42 -7.40 7.15 -10.56
N HIS A 43 -6.41 6.43 -11.10
CA HIS A 43 -6.20 6.35 -12.55
C HIS A 43 -6.42 4.96 -13.15
N ARG A 44 -6.40 3.90 -12.33
CA ARG A 44 -6.49 2.50 -12.76
C ARG A 44 -7.33 1.67 -11.78
N PRO A 45 -8.64 1.99 -11.63
CA PRO A 45 -9.53 1.25 -10.73
C PRO A 45 -9.59 -0.25 -11.08
N ASP A 46 -9.43 -0.61 -12.35
CA ASP A 46 -9.28 -2.00 -12.82
C ASP A 46 -8.09 -2.72 -12.15
N ALA A 47 -6.97 -2.04 -11.98
CA ALA A 47 -5.80 -2.59 -11.31
C ALA A 47 -5.94 -2.55 -9.78
N ALA A 48 -6.74 -1.65 -9.21
CA ALA A 48 -7.05 -1.64 -7.79
C ALA A 48 -7.78 -2.91 -7.37
N ASP A 49 -8.72 -3.38 -8.19
CA ASP A 49 -9.45 -4.64 -7.96
C ASP A 49 -8.55 -5.88 -8.09
N ALA A 50 -7.54 -5.80 -8.97
CA ALA A 50 -6.56 -6.87 -9.21
C ALA A 50 -5.28 -6.78 -8.34
N MET A 51 -5.26 -5.91 -7.32
CA MET A 51 -4.05 -5.63 -6.52
C MET A 51 -3.33 -6.88 -5.95
N PRO A 52 -4.03 -7.93 -5.48
CA PRO A 52 -3.37 -9.15 -5.05
C PRO A 52 -2.45 -9.77 -6.11
N ASP A 53 -2.90 -9.82 -7.36
CA ASP A 53 -2.15 -10.42 -8.46
C ASP A 53 -1.05 -9.50 -8.99
N VAL A 54 -1.29 -8.18 -8.97
CA VAL A 54 -0.26 -7.16 -9.24
C VAL A 54 0.94 -7.35 -8.30
N ILE A 55 0.71 -7.40 -7.00
CA ILE A 55 1.80 -7.50 -6.01
C ILE A 55 2.48 -8.88 -6.08
N ARG A 56 1.71 -9.96 -6.28
CA ARG A 56 2.29 -11.30 -6.45
C ARG A 56 3.23 -11.35 -7.66
N THR A 57 2.81 -10.80 -8.79
CA THR A 57 3.61 -10.72 -10.03
C THR A 57 4.86 -9.88 -9.82
N TYR A 58 4.72 -8.68 -9.24
CA TYR A 58 5.82 -7.80 -8.91
C TYR A 58 6.89 -8.48 -8.03
N ASN A 59 6.47 -9.18 -6.98
CA ASN A 59 7.39 -9.86 -6.07
C ASN A 59 8.23 -10.91 -6.77
N VAL A 60 7.65 -11.73 -7.66
CA VAL A 60 8.40 -12.75 -8.41
C VAL A 60 9.35 -12.11 -9.43
N ALA A 61 8.87 -11.12 -10.18
CA ALA A 61 9.67 -10.43 -11.20
C ALA A 61 10.89 -9.72 -10.61
N THR A 62 10.81 -9.26 -9.36
CA THR A 62 11.91 -8.60 -8.64
C THR A 62 12.80 -9.55 -7.83
N GLY A 63 12.71 -10.87 -8.10
CA GLY A 63 13.55 -11.90 -7.48
C GLY A 63 13.11 -12.33 -6.08
N GLY A 64 11.93 -11.88 -5.63
CA GLY A 64 11.31 -12.33 -4.40
C GLY A 64 10.51 -13.62 -4.57
N VAL A 65 9.90 -14.07 -3.47
CA VAL A 65 9.03 -15.25 -3.43
C VAL A 65 7.67 -14.86 -2.84
N ASN A 66 6.63 -15.65 -3.13
CA ASN A 66 5.37 -15.60 -2.40
C ASN A 66 5.19 -16.93 -1.67
N SER A 67 5.24 -16.90 -0.35
CA SER A 67 5.09 -18.07 0.52
C SER A 67 4.30 -17.70 1.77
N ASP A 68 4.07 -18.65 2.67
CA ASP A 68 3.42 -18.37 3.95
C ASP A 68 4.27 -17.47 4.87
N MET A 69 5.55 -17.30 4.56
CA MET A 69 6.49 -16.54 5.38
C MET A 69 7.00 -15.25 4.72
N ALA A 70 6.88 -15.11 3.39
CA ALA A 70 7.47 -13.99 2.65
C ALA A 70 6.64 -13.59 1.42
N GLY A 71 6.85 -12.37 0.94
CA GLY A 71 6.17 -11.84 -0.24
C GLY A 71 4.80 -11.25 0.07
N TYR A 72 3.81 -11.60 -0.76
CA TYR A 72 2.46 -11.07 -0.70
C TYR A 72 1.81 -11.29 0.68
N HIS A 73 1.04 -10.29 1.13
CA HIS A 73 0.33 -10.35 2.40
C HIS A 73 -1.07 -9.76 2.25
N GLU A 74 -2.08 -10.63 2.21
CA GLU A 74 -3.47 -10.28 1.91
C GLU A 74 -4.02 -9.20 2.86
N THR A 75 -3.94 -9.42 4.17
CA THR A 75 -4.53 -8.49 5.15
C THR A 75 -3.87 -7.12 5.08
N ILE A 76 -2.54 -7.06 5.04
CA ILE A 76 -1.80 -5.79 4.93
C ILE A 76 -2.14 -5.06 3.63
N THR A 77 -2.10 -5.74 2.49
CA THR A 77 -2.43 -5.13 1.19
C THR A 77 -3.85 -4.54 1.22
N ARG A 78 -4.84 -5.30 1.66
CA ARG A 78 -6.23 -4.84 1.69
C ARG A 78 -6.46 -3.72 2.69
N ALA A 79 -5.82 -3.77 3.86
CA ALA A 79 -5.91 -2.69 4.84
C ALA A 79 -5.33 -1.39 4.28
N SER A 80 -4.15 -1.43 3.67
CA SER A 80 -3.52 -0.27 3.03
C SER A 80 -4.38 0.29 1.89
N MET A 81 -4.97 -0.56 1.05
CA MET A 81 -5.87 -0.12 -0.02
C MET A 81 -7.14 0.55 0.52
N ARG A 82 -7.76 0.00 1.58
CA ARG A 82 -8.94 0.61 2.24
C ARG A 82 -8.62 1.99 2.82
N VAL A 83 -7.50 2.11 3.54
CA VAL A 83 -7.05 3.39 4.10
C VAL A 83 -6.74 4.39 2.99
N ALA A 84 -6.00 3.99 1.96
CA ALA A 84 -5.68 4.85 0.82
C ALA A 84 -6.95 5.34 0.10
N ALA A 85 -7.93 4.46 -0.13
CA ALA A 85 -9.20 4.81 -0.77
C ALA A 85 -10.00 5.82 0.06
N ARG A 86 -10.15 5.59 1.37
CA ARG A 86 -10.82 6.53 2.28
C ARG A 86 -10.09 7.87 2.34
N TRP A 87 -8.77 7.84 2.43
CA TRP A 87 -7.95 9.04 2.48
C TRP A 87 -8.11 9.87 1.20
N LEU A 88 -8.02 9.21 0.04
CA LEU A 88 -8.21 9.83 -1.28
C LEU A 88 -9.59 10.48 -1.43
N ALA A 89 -10.65 9.80 -0.96
CA ALA A 89 -12.03 10.30 -1.01
C ALA A 89 -12.27 11.54 -0.13
N GLY A 90 -11.37 11.85 0.80
CA GLY A 90 -11.44 13.06 1.64
C GLY A 90 -11.01 14.34 0.93
N TYR A 91 -10.52 14.27 -0.31
CA TYR A 91 -10.03 15.41 -1.08
C TYR A 91 -10.80 15.57 -2.40
N PRO A 92 -10.88 16.80 -2.95
CA PRO A 92 -11.34 17.02 -4.32
C PRO A 92 -10.50 16.24 -5.33
N GLU A 93 -11.11 15.87 -6.47
CA GLU A 93 -10.46 15.08 -7.51
C GLU A 93 -9.23 15.77 -8.09
N GLU A 94 -9.27 17.10 -8.19
CA GLU A 94 -8.21 17.95 -8.73
C GLU A 94 -7.03 18.14 -7.76
N ARG A 95 -7.17 17.72 -6.49
CA ARG A 95 -6.08 17.86 -5.52
C ARG A 95 -4.88 17.01 -5.97
N PRO A 96 -3.66 17.57 -6.08
CA PRO A 96 -2.46 16.80 -6.43
C PRO A 96 -2.25 15.61 -5.50
N LEU A 97 -1.87 14.46 -6.06
CA LEU A 97 -1.56 13.26 -5.30
C LEU A 97 -0.35 13.44 -4.38
N ALA A 98 0.64 14.26 -4.78
CA ALA A 98 1.81 14.61 -3.97
C ALA A 98 1.41 15.23 -2.63
N ASP A 99 0.43 16.14 -2.65
CA ASP A 99 -0.08 16.77 -1.44
C ASP A 99 -0.87 15.79 -0.56
N ILE A 100 -1.70 14.95 -1.20
CA ILE A 100 -2.51 13.94 -0.50
C ILE A 100 -1.60 12.92 0.18
N LEU A 101 -0.55 12.47 -0.52
CA LEU A 101 0.46 11.56 -0.01
C LEU A 101 1.25 12.20 1.13
N ALA A 102 1.69 13.45 0.98
CA ALA A 102 2.41 14.15 2.04
C ALA A 102 1.56 14.24 3.32
N ALA A 103 0.28 14.60 3.21
CA ALA A 103 -0.64 14.62 4.34
C ALA A 103 -0.88 13.22 4.95
N LEU A 104 -0.96 12.16 4.13
CA LEU A 104 -1.06 10.78 4.62
C LEU A 104 0.18 10.38 5.42
N LEU A 105 1.37 10.70 4.91
CA LEU A 105 2.64 10.35 5.53
C LEU A 105 2.93 11.16 6.81
N ASP A 106 2.34 12.34 6.97
CA ASP A 106 2.38 13.11 8.22
C ASP A 106 1.37 12.59 9.28
N SER A 107 0.41 11.78 8.86
CA SER A 107 -0.56 11.12 9.75
C SER A 107 0.01 9.85 10.40
N PRO A 108 -0.71 9.21 11.36
CA PRO A 108 -0.30 7.92 11.91
C PRO A 108 -0.06 6.82 10.85
N TYR A 109 -0.71 6.88 9.68
CA TYR A 109 -0.51 5.92 8.58
C TYR A 109 0.86 6.03 7.90
N GLY A 110 1.57 7.15 8.09
CA GLY A 110 2.93 7.34 7.59
C GLY A 110 3.97 6.46 8.30
N ARG A 111 3.66 5.94 9.48
CA ARG A 111 4.55 5.00 10.19
C ARG A 111 4.33 3.59 9.66
N SER A 112 5.40 2.86 9.35
CA SER A 112 5.30 1.49 8.82
C SER A 112 4.66 0.48 9.78
N ASP A 113 4.53 0.81 11.06
CA ASP A 113 3.92 -0.02 12.09
C ASP A 113 2.44 0.33 12.39
N TRP A 114 1.82 1.23 11.62
CA TRP A 114 0.46 1.74 11.87
C TRP A 114 -0.60 0.64 12.03
N LEU A 115 -0.44 -0.49 11.33
CA LEU A 115 -1.33 -1.64 11.41
C LEU A 115 -1.41 -2.24 12.82
N LEU A 116 -0.38 -2.07 13.65
CA LEU A 116 -0.36 -2.58 15.03
C LEU A 116 -1.28 -1.81 15.99
N ALA A 117 -1.87 -0.69 15.54
CA ALA A 117 -2.98 -0.05 16.26
C ALA A 117 -4.31 -0.80 16.08
N HIS A 118 -4.41 -1.63 15.04
CA HIS A 118 -5.64 -2.32 14.64
C HIS A 118 -5.56 -3.84 14.85
N TRP A 119 -4.40 -4.44 14.60
CA TRP A 119 -4.17 -5.87 14.82
C TRP A 119 -3.10 -6.13 15.87
N SER A 120 -3.31 -7.17 16.68
CA SER A 120 -2.25 -7.76 17.49
C SER A 120 -1.15 -8.34 16.59
N ARG A 121 0.08 -8.38 17.10
CA ARG A 121 1.23 -8.96 16.36
C ARG A 121 1.00 -10.43 16.00
N GLU A 122 0.44 -11.21 16.93
CA GLU A 122 0.13 -12.62 16.74
C GLU A 122 -0.83 -12.82 15.58
N ARG A 123 -1.91 -12.03 15.54
CA ARG A 123 -2.90 -12.11 14.47
C ARG A 123 -2.36 -11.61 13.13
N LEU A 124 -1.71 -10.45 13.10
CA LEU A 124 -1.26 -9.81 11.86
C LEU A 124 -0.18 -10.61 11.15
N PHE A 125 0.78 -11.17 11.89
CA PHE A 125 1.93 -11.88 11.32
C PHE A 125 1.74 -13.40 11.25
N GLY A 126 0.56 -13.91 11.63
CA GLY A 126 0.18 -15.30 11.43
C GLY A 126 -0.04 -15.64 9.95
N ALA A 127 0.16 -16.90 9.58
CA ALA A 127 0.01 -17.38 8.20
C ALA A 127 -1.41 -17.13 7.63
N GLU A 128 -2.44 -17.14 8.49
CA GLU A 128 -3.82 -16.87 8.07
C GLU A 128 -3.97 -15.45 7.50
N ALA A 129 -3.48 -14.43 8.21
CA ALA A 129 -3.57 -13.03 7.78
C ALA A 129 -2.80 -12.75 6.49
N ARG A 130 -1.76 -13.54 6.22
CA ARG A 130 -1.02 -13.49 4.96
C ARG A 130 -1.83 -14.06 3.80
N ARG A 131 -2.54 -15.18 4.01
CA ARG A 131 -3.28 -15.92 2.98
C ARG A 131 -4.67 -15.34 2.69
N ARG A 132 -5.35 -14.83 3.71
CA ARG A 132 -6.71 -14.30 3.62
C ARG A 132 -6.87 -13.05 4.49
N TRP A 133 -7.92 -12.28 4.21
CA TRP A 133 -8.32 -11.17 5.07
C TRP A 133 -8.74 -11.68 6.45
N VAL A 134 -8.20 -11.08 7.50
CA VAL A 134 -8.65 -11.26 8.88
C VAL A 134 -9.03 -9.91 9.47
N GLU A 135 -10.18 -9.83 10.14
CA GLU A 135 -10.63 -8.57 10.76
C GLU A 135 -9.67 -8.10 11.87
N PRO A 136 -9.54 -6.78 12.09
CA PRO A 136 -8.84 -6.21 13.25
C PRO A 136 -9.35 -6.79 14.58
N ASP A 137 -8.45 -7.10 15.52
CA ASP A 137 -8.77 -7.59 16.86
C ASP A 137 -8.52 -6.56 17.99
N LEU A 138 -7.95 -5.39 17.67
CA LEU A 138 -7.72 -4.30 18.63
C LEU A 138 -8.68 -3.14 18.40
N THR A 139 -8.54 -2.46 17.27
CA THR A 139 -9.35 -1.30 16.89
C THR A 139 -9.84 -1.49 15.45
N PRO A 140 -11.12 -1.27 15.14
CA PRO A 140 -11.61 -1.32 13.77
C PRO A 140 -10.81 -0.38 12.85
N LEU A 141 -10.66 -0.75 11.59
CA LEU A 141 -10.22 0.22 10.58
C LEU A 141 -11.24 1.36 10.50
N PRO A 142 -10.82 2.57 10.12
CA PRO A 142 -11.76 3.68 9.96
C PRO A 142 -12.81 3.36 8.89
N ALA A 143 -14.08 3.55 9.29
CA ALA A 143 -15.27 3.91 8.50
C ALA A 143 -15.21 3.68 6.98
#